data_AF-A0A6V8PXW9-F1
#
_entry.id   AF-A0A6V8PXW9-F1
#
_cell.length_a   1.000
_cell.length_b   1.000
_cell.length_c   1.000
_cell.angle_alpha   90.00
_cell.angle_beta   90.00
_cell.angle_gamma   90.00
#
_symmetry.space_group_name_H-M   'P 1'
#
loop_
_entity.id
_entity.type
_entity.pdbx_description
1 polymer ?
#
loop_
_entity_poly.entity_id
_entity_poly.type
_entity_poly.pdbx_seq_one_letter_code
_entity_poly.pdbx_strand_id
1 'polypeptide(L)'
;MRSFANMTVLAPADGYETANAVRACLDYPGPVYIRIGRGFEQTVYEGEDYDFAIGKAVTMHEGSDITVIACGPCVLYAVEAAKALQESKGIAVSVLNQHKIQPLDKAASLAAVHDTRKIITAENHNVIGGLGSAVAEVIAEGGKSCRLKRLGLPDTFAIVGITEDLYNIYK
;
A
#
# COMPACT_ATOMS: atom_id res chain seq x y z
N MET A 1 -0.14 -6.81 14.36
CA MET A 1 0.13 -8.10 13.68
C MET A 1 1.54 -8.20 13.11
N ARG A 2 2.08 -7.18 12.44
CA ARG A 2 3.42 -7.24 11.81
C ARG A 2 4.57 -7.66 12.74
N SER A 3 4.49 -7.30 14.03
CA SER A 3 5.51 -7.63 15.04
C SER A 3 5.49 -9.09 15.50
N PHE A 4 4.51 -9.90 15.10
CA PHE A 4 4.46 -11.31 15.47
C PHE A 4 5.35 -12.14 14.55
N ALA A 5 6.16 -13.01 15.14
CA ALA A 5 7.04 -13.91 14.40
C ALA A 5 6.22 -14.83 13.48
N ASN A 6 6.75 -15.06 12.26
CA ASN A 6 6.15 -15.94 11.24
C ASN A 6 4.74 -15.56 10.78
N MET A 7 4.23 -14.37 11.12
CA MET A 7 2.93 -13.88 10.67
C MET A 7 3.02 -13.28 9.27
N THR A 8 2.10 -13.67 8.39
CA THR A 8 1.85 -12.97 7.12
C THR A 8 0.70 -11.97 7.30
N VAL A 9 0.89 -10.74 6.83
CA VAL A 9 -0.10 -9.66 6.95
C VAL A 9 -0.45 -9.16 5.56
N LEU A 10 -1.71 -9.34 5.16
CA LEU A 10 -2.26 -8.89 3.89
C LEU A 10 -3.26 -7.75 4.11
N ALA A 11 -3.27 -6.79 3.20
CA ALA A 11 -4.19 -5.66 3.13
C ALA A 11 -4.62 -5.48 1.66
N PRO A 12 -5.54 -6.33 1.16
CA PRO A 12 -6.00 -6.29 -0.23
C PRO A 12 -6.69 -4.97 -0.57
N ALA A 13 -6.48 -4.48 -1.79
CA ALA A 13 -6.94 -3.19 -2.27
C ALA A 13 -8.46 -3.10 -2.42
N ASP A 14 -9.08 -4.17 -2.93
CA ASP A 14 -10.50 -4.24 -3.22
C ASP A 14 -11.06 -5.67 -3.10
N GLY A 15 -12.30 -5.88 -3.57
CA GLY A 15 -12.97 -7.18 -3.55
C GLY A 15 -12.29 -8.25 -4.41
N TYR A 16 -11.73 -7.89 -5.57
CA TYR A 16 -11.06 -8.85 -6.46
C TYR A 16 -9.74 -9.33 -5.84
N GLU A 17 -8.92 -8.40 -5.34
CA GLU A 17 -7.69 -8.75 -4.65
C GLU A 17 -7.97 -9.51 -3.35
N THR A 18 -9.08 -9.22 -2.66
CA THR A 18 -9.51 -9.99 -1.48
C THR A 18 -9.82 -11.44 -1.85
N ALA A 19 -10.55 -11.68 -2.95
CA ALA A 19 -10.83 -13.04 -3.42
C ALA A 19 -9.54 -13.80 -3.75
N ASN A 20 -8.61 -13.16 -4.46
CA ASN A 20 -7.29 -13.72 -4.77
C ASN A 20 -6.46 -14.00 -3.51
N ALA A 21 -6.43 -13.07 -2.54
CA ALA A 21 -5.74 -13.25 -1.28
C ALA A 21 -6.30 -14.45 -0.49
N VAL A 22 -7.62 -14.59 -0.39
CA VAL A 22 -8.25 -15.72 0.30
C VAL A 22 -7.90 -17.05 -0.38
N ARG A 23 -7.97 -17.13 -1.72
CA ARG A 23 -7.62 -18.35 -2.45
C ARG A 23 -6.14 -18.71 -2.27
N ALA A 24 -5.24 -17.75 -2.40
CA ALA A 24 -3.81 -17.98 -2.23
C ALA A 24 -3.43 -18.42 -0.80
N CYS A 25 -4.25 -18.10 0.21
CA CYS A 25 -4.01 -18.56 1.57
C CYS A 25 -4.24 -20.07 1.76
N LEU A 26 -5.02 -20.73 0.90
CA LEU A 26 -5.28 -22.17 1.01
C LEU A 26 -4.01 -23.00 0.90
N ASP A 27 -3.07 -22.53 0.08
CA ASP A 27 -1.78 -23.19 -0.18
C ASP A 27 -0.61 -22.50 0.54
N TYR A 28 -0.86 -21.43 1.30
CA TYR A 28 0.20 -20.66 1.95
C TYR A 28 0.64 -21.30 3.28
N PRO A 29 1.93 -21.61 3.48
CA PRO A 29 2.39 -22.19 4.73
C PRO A 29 2.43 -21.14 5.85
N GLY A 30 1.73 -21.44 6.95
CA GLY A 30 1.78 -20.65 8.18
C GLY A 30 0.62 -19.67 8.36
N PRO A 31 0.62 -18.87 9.43
CA PRO A 31 -0.51 -18.02 9.78
C PRO A 31 -0.60 -16.79 8.87
N VAL A 32 -1.80 -16.51 8.37
CA VAL A 32 -2.12 -15.32 7.58
C VAL A 32 -3.21 -14.49 8.25
N TYR A 33 -2.96 -13.20 8.40
CA TYR A 33 -3.93 -12.19 8.78
C TYR A 33 -4.28 -11.34 7.55
N ILE A 34 -5.56 -11.28 7.20
CA ILE A 34 -6.08 -10.45 6.10
C ILE A 34 -6.89 -9.31 6.69
N ARG A 35 -6.50 -8.06 6.41
CA ARG A 35 -7.25 -6.87 6.80
C ARG A 35 -8.18 -6.45 5.67
N ILE A 36 -9.46 -6.79 5.81
CA ILE A 36 -10.51 -6.48 4.84
C ILE A 36 -11.26 -5.23 5.30
N GLY A 37 -11.67 -4.42 4.32
CA GLY A 37 -12.52 -3.25 4.52
C GLY A 37 -13.96 -3.58 4.93
N ARG A 38 -14.82 -2.56 4.97
CA ARG A 38 -16.23 -2.72 5.38
C ARG A 38 -17.14 -3.19 4.25
N GLY A 39 -16.65 -3.23 3.01
CA GLY A 39 -17.39 -3.68 1.83
C GLY A 39 -17.94 -2.56 0.94
N PHE A 40 -17.54 -1.31 1.17
CA PHE A 40 -17.91 -0.16 0.33
C PHE A 40 -16.74 0.36 -0.51
N GLU A 41 -15.59 -0.31 -0.44
CA GLU A 41 -14.41 0.01 -1.21
C GLU A 41 -14.70 -0.20 -2.70
N GLN A 42 -14.44 0.83 -3.50
CA GLN A 42 -14.51 0.76 -4.95
C GLN A 42 -13.40 -0.15 -5.49
N THR A 43 -13.65 -0.78 -6.65
CA THR A 43 -12.67 -1.64 -7.29
C THR A 43 -11.60 -0.82 -7.99
N VAL A 44 -10.33 -1.20 -7.80
CA VAL A 44 -9.18 -0.67 -8.54
C VAL A 44 -8.73 -1.64 -9.63
N TYR A 45 -8.96 -2.94 -9.42
CA TYR A 45 -8.77 -3.96 -10.43
C TYR A 45 -10.00 -4.10 -11.33
N GLU A 46 -9.79 -4.42 -12.60
CA GLU A 46 -10.87 -4.70 -13.56
C GLU A 46 -11.46 -6.11 -13.38
N GLY A 47 -10.72 -7.00 -12.73
CA GLY A 47 -11.12 -8.37 -12.43
C GLY A 47 -10.06 -9.11 -11.62
N GLU A 48 -10.26 -10.42 -11.46
CA GLU A 48 -9.36 -11.29 -10.68
C GLU A 48 -8.14 -11.77 -11.49
N ASP A 49 -8.17 -11.62 -12.82
CA ASP A 49 -7.15 -12.12 -13.75
C ASP A 49 -5.96 -11.16 -13.86
N TYR A 50 -5.08 -11.22 -12.86
CA TYR A 50 -3.75 -10.62 -12.88
C TYR A 50 -2.78 -11.52 -12.11
N ASP A 51 -1.47 -11.26 -12.25
CA ASP A 51 -0.40 -12.03 -11.60
C ASP A 51 -0.31 -11.78 -10.08
N PHE A 52 -1.41 -12.01 -9.34
CA PHE A 52 -1.44 -11.92 -7.89
C PHE A 52 -0.52 -12.97 -7.28
N ALA A 53 0.34 -12.54 -6.35
CA ALA A 53 1.13 -13.45 -5.54
C ALA A 53 1.34 -12.88 -4.13
N ILE A 54 1.27 -13.74 -3.11
CA ILE A 54 1.63 -13.37 -1.74
C ILE A 54 3.15 -13.12 -1.65
N GLY A 55 3.58 -11.88 -1.82
CA GLY A 55 5.01 -11.54 -1.77
C GLY A 55 5.46 -10.49 -2.75
N LYS A 56 4.65 -10.20 -3.76
CA LYS A 56 5.04 -9.40 -4.90
C LYS A 56 4.14 -8.17 -4.96
N ALA A 57 4.72 -6.97 -4.88
CA ALA A 57 3.97 -5.75 -5.12
C ALA A 57 3.52 -5.67 -6.59
N VAL A 58 2.42 -4.98 -6.85
CA VAL A 58 1.89 -4.79 -8.21
C VAL A 58 2.02 -3.33 -8.62
N THR A 59 2.60 -3.07 -9.78
CA THR A 59 2.60 -1.72 -10.35
C THR A 59 1.23 -1.41 -10.93
N MET A 60 0.54 -0.45 -10.33
CA MET A 60 -0.82 -0.02 -10.71
C MET A 60 -0.82 1.16 -11.67
N HIS A 61 0.26 1.93 -11.67
CA HIS A 61 0.44 3.08 -12.55
C HIS A 61 1.94 3.34 -12.73
N GLU A 62 2.37 3.57 -13.97
CA GLU A 62 3.77 3.86 -14.29
C GLU A 62 4.09 5.34 -14.10
N GLY A 63 5.31 5.66 -13.67
CA GLY A 63 5.76 7.04 -13.47
C GLY A 63 7.22 7.12 -13.02
N SER A 64 7.78 8.33 -13.02
CA SER A 64 9.23 8.54 -12.83
C SER A 64 9.60 9.65 -11.85
N ASP A 65 8.66 10.53 -11.46
CA ASP A 65 8.97 11.69 -10.62
C ASP A 65 8.92 11.38 -9.12
N ILE A 66 8.02 10.49 -8.73
CA ILE A 66 7.70 10.10 -7.36
C ILE A 66 7.02 8.72 -7.36
N THR A 67 7.27 7.92 -6.31
CA THR A 67 6.58 6.64 -6.12
C THR A 67 5.63 6.71 -4.92
N VAL A 68 4.39 6.27 -5.11
CA VAL A 68 3.42 6.03 -4.04
C VAL A 68 3.34 4.53 -3.79
N ILE A 69 3.68 4.09 -2.59
CA ILE A 69 3.51 2.70 -2.14
C ILE A 69 2.27 2.65 -1.26
N ALA A 70 1.19 2.08 -1.77
CA ALA A 70 -0.11 2.05 -1.10
C ALA A 70 -0.53 0.63 -0.74
N CYS A 71 -1.48 0.48 0.18
CA CYS A 71 -2.15 -0.79 0.46
C CYS A 71 -3.62 -0.57 0.80
N GLY A 72 -4.43 -1.62 0.68
CA GLY A 72 -5.85 -1.51 0.96
C GLY A 72 -6.56 -0.46 0.09
N PRO A 73 -7.63 0.18 0.59
CA PRO A 73 -8.40 1.14 -0.21
C PRO A 73 -7.59 2.36 -0.66
N CYS A 74 -6.43 2.62 -0.07
CA CYS A 74 -5.55 3.71 -0.47
C CYS A 74 -4.95 3.54 -1.88
N VAL A 75 -4.96 2.32 -2.43
CA VAL A 75 -4.41 2.03 -3.76
C VAL A 75 -5.22 2.75 -4.84
N LEU A 76 -6.55 2.73 -4.76
CA LEU A 76 -7.41 3.43 -5.71
C LEU A 76 -7.13 4.94 -5.69
N TYR A 77 -7.15 5.56 -4.50
CA TYR A 77 -6.88 6.99 -4.38
C TYR A 77 -5.50 7.38 -4.88
N ALA A 78 -4.50 6.51 -4.73
CA ALA A 78 -3.16 6.73 -5.27
C ALA A 78 -3.15 6.72 -6.80
N VAL A 79 -3.86 5.78 -7.44
CA VAL A 79 -4.00 5.72 -8.91
C VAL A 79 -4.75 6.94 -9.44
N GLU A 80 -5.84 7.35 -8.79
CA GLU A 80 -6.60 8.54 -9.17
C GLU A 80 -5.75 9.83 -9.03
N ALA A 81 -5.01 9.96 -7.93
CA ALA A 81 -4.11 11.08 -7.72
C ALA A 81 -2.98 11.11 -8.77
N ALA A 82 -2.44 9.95 -9.15
CA ALA A 82 -1.42 9.84 -10.19
C ALA A 82 -1.94 10.35 -11.54
N LYS A 83 -3.13 9.91 -11.96
CA LYS A 83 -3.79 10.37 -13.20
C LYS A 83 -4.06 11.88 -13.15
N ALA A 84 -4.65 12.38 -12.07
CA ALA A 84 -4.98 13.80 -11.92
C ALA A 84 -3.73 14.70 -11.93
N LEU A 85 -2.63 14.27 -11.31
CA LEU A 85 -1.36 15.02 -11.30
C LEU A 85 -0.66 15.00 -12.66
N GLN A 86 -0.73 13.89 -13.38
CA GLN A 86 -0.23 13.81 -14.75
C GLN A 86 -0.97 14.79 -15.67
N GLU A 87 -2.31 14.83 -15.59
CA GLU A 87 -3.14 15.70 -16.41
C GLU A 87 -3.00 17.18 -16.05
N SER A 88 -3.02 17.52 -14.75
CA SER A 88 -3.06 18.92 -14.31
C SER A 88 -1.69 19.58 -14.19
N LYS A 89 -0.62 18.80 -13.93
CA LYS A 89 0.72 19.32 -13.62
C LYS A 89 1.85 18.62 -14.38
N GLY A 90 1.56 17.60 -15.18
CA GLY A 90 2.58 16.83 -15.90
C GLY A 90 3.50 16.02 -14.98
N ILE A 91 3.07 15.72 -13.74
CA ILE A 91 3.87 14.95 -12.77
C ILE A 91 3.58 13.46 -12.93
N ALA A 92 4.59 12.68 -13.27
CA ALA A 92 4.49 11.25 -13.51
C ALA A 92 4.68 10.46 -12.21
N VAL A 93 3.57 10.05 -11.59
CA VAL A 93 3.56 9.30 -10.33
C VAL A 93 3.52 7.80 -10.59
N SER A 94 4.51 7.06 -10.09
CA SER A 94 4.44 5.60 -10.04
C SER A 94 3.60 5.16 -8.83
N VAL A 95 2.71 4.19 -9.00
CA VAL A 95 1.88 3.64 -7.92
C VAL A 95 2.13 2.15 -7.78
N LEU A 96 2.54 1.74 -6.58
CA LEU A 96 2.74 0.33 -6.21
C LEU A 96 1.66 -0.08 -5.20
N ASN A 97 0.89 -1.11 -5.54
CA ASN A 97 0.07 -1.83 -4.57
C ASN A 97 0.95 -2.82 -3.81
N GLN A 98 1.19 -2.53 -2.53
CA GLN A 98 1.87 -3.39 -1.58
C GLN A 98 0.83 -4.06 -0.69
N HIS A 99 0.06 -4.98 -1.26
CA HIS A 99 -0.99 -5.73 -0.55
C HIS A 99 -0.45 -6.67 0.51
N LYS A 100 0.85 -6.95 0.52
CA LYS A 100 1.53 -7.70 1.59
C LYS A 100 2.39 -6.79 2.45
N ILE A 101 1.94 -6.55 3.67
CA ILE A 101 2.62 -5.70 4.66
C ILE A 101 3.75 -6.48 5.36
N GLN A 102 3.57 -7.79 5.54
CA GLN A 102 4.55 -8.66 6.18
C GLN A 102 4.54 -10.06 5.55
N PRO A 103 5.71 -10.61 5.18
CA PRO A 103 6.94 -9.88 4.86
C PRO A 103 6.74 -8.96 3.65
N LEU A 104 7.30 -7.75 3.72
CA LEU A 104 7.24 -6.73 2.67
C LEU A 104 8.01 -7.15 1.40
N ASP A 105 7.53 -6.77 0.21
CA ASP A 105 8.36 -6.82 -1.01
C ASP A 105 9.47 -5.75 -0.93
N LYS A 106 10.63 -6.17 -0.40
CA LYS A 106 11.79 -5.30 -0.24
C LYS A 106 12.36 -4.87 -1.58
N ALA A 107 12.32 -5.72 -2.61
CA ALA A 107 12.91 -5.43 -3.90
C ALA A 107 12.15 -4.30 -4.61
N ALA A 108 10.82 -4.36 -4.63
CA ALA A 108 9.99 -3.28 -5.17
C ALA A 108 10.20 -1.96 -4.41
N SER A 109 10.31 -2.02 -3.08
CA SER A 109 10.56 -0.83 -2.25
C SER A 109 11.95 -0.22 -2.54
N LEU A 110 12.98 -1.05 -2.71
CA LEU A 110 14.32 -0.58 -3.08
C LEU A 110 14.37 -0.04 -4.50
N ALA A 111 13.67 -0.65 -5.47
CA ALA A 111 13.55 -0.10 -6.81
C ALA A 111 13.02 1.34 -6.78
N ALA A 112 11.95 1.61 -6.02
CA ALA A 112 11.43 2.96 -5.81
C ALA A 112 12.47 3.94 -5.20
N VAL A 113 13.30 3.45 -4.26
CA VAL A 113 14.42 4.24 -3.69
C VAL A 113 15.46 4.59 -4.75
N HIS A 114 15.66 3.71 -5.73
CA HIS A 114 16.61 3.93 -6.82
C HIS A 114 16.06 4.86 -7.90
N ASP A 115 14.82 4.63 -8.31
CA ASP A 115 14.23 5.24 -9.50
C ASP A 115 13.77 6.68 -9.24
N THR A 116 13.00 6.91 -8.17
CA THR A 116 12.36 8.22 -7.94
C THR A 116 12.98 9.00 -6.78
N ARG A 117 13.58 8.30 -5.81
CA ARG A 117 14.15 8.86 -4.55
C ARG A 117 13.16 9.69 -3.72
N LYS A 118 11.87 9.68 -4.06
CA LYS A 118 10.78 10.37 -3.39
C LYS A 118 9.65 9.35 -3.25
N ILE A 119 9.39 8.95 -2.02
CA ILE A 119 8.43 7.92 -1.70
C ILE A 119 7.35 8.51 -0.81
N ILE A 120 6.10 8.26 -1.16
CA ILE A 120 4.94 8.45 -0.29
C ILE A 120 4.40 7.07 0.03
N THR A 121 4.15 6.77 1.30
CA THR A 121 3.37 5.58 1.67
C THR A 121 1.95 5.99 2.01
N ALA A 122 0.95 5.22 1.59
CA ALA A 122 -0.45 5.48 1.90
C ALA A 122 -1.13 4.23 2.47
N GLU A 123 -1.64 4.33 3.70
CA GLU A 123 -2.31 3.21 4.38
C GLU A 123 -3.52 3.67 5.18
N ASN A 124 -4.61 2.89 5.11
CA ASN A 124 -5.73 3.03 6.04
C ASN A 124 -5.42 2.34 7.37
N HIS A 125 -4.43 2.88 8.09
CA HIS A 125 -3.89 2.36 9.34
C HIS A 125 -3.09 3.45 10.05
N ASN A 126 -2.77 3.25 11.33
CA ASN A 126 -1.85 4.14 12.04
C ASN A 126 -0.47 4.12 11.36
N VAL A 127 0.13 5.30 11.16
CA VAL A 127 1.46 5.42 10.54
C VAL A 127 2.54 4.67 11.34
N ILE A 128 2.33 4.47 12.65
CA ILE A 128 3.21 3.73 13.55
C ILE A 128 2.99 2.22 13.37
N GLY A 129 4.05 1.51 13.01
CA GLY A 129 4.07 0.05 12.90
C GLY A 129 3.44 -0.53 11.63
N GLY A 130 2.79 0.30 10.81
CA GLY A 130 2.16 -0.06 9.54
C GLY A 130 3.09 -0.14 8.32
N LEU A 131 2.50 0.00 7.13
CA LEU A 131 3.19 0.00 5.84
C LEU A 131 4.32 1.03 5.80
N GLY A 132 4.04 2.27 6.22
CA GLY A 132 5.01 3.36 6.21
C GLY A 132 6.22 3.07 7.09
N SER A 133 6.02 2.38 8.21
CA SER A 133 7.12 1.94 9.08
C SER A 133 7.92 0.80 8.43
N ALA A 134 7.24 -0.18 7.82
CA ALA A 134 7.91 -1.29 7.13
C ALA A 134 8.76 -0.81 5.94
N VAL A 135 8.26 0.14 5.15
CA VAL A 135 9.01 0.77 4.05
C VAL A 135 10.20 1.57 4.59
N ALA A 136 10.02 2.32 5.69
CA ALA A 136 11.10 3.06 6.33
C ALA A 136 12.24 2.16 6.80
N GLU A 137 11.93 0.99 7.36
CA GLU A 137 12.91 -0.04 7.75
C GLU A 137 13.72 -0.51 6.53
N VAL A 138 13.07 -0.82 5.41
CA VAL A 138 13.76 -1.22 4.17
C VAL A 138 14.65 -0.10 3.63
N ILE A 139 14.20 1.15 3.66
CA ILE A 139 15.00 2.30 3.23
C ILE A 139 16.25 2.45 4.13
N ALA A 140 16.08 2.33 5.45
CA ALA A 140 17.18 2.46 6.41
C ALA A 140 18.21 1.32 6.27
N GLU A 141 17.74 0.08 6.08
CA GLU A 141 18.59 -1.10 5.86
C GLU A 141 19.27 -1.09 4.49
N GLY A 142 18.63 -0.49 3.47
CA GLY A 142 19.12 -0.47 2.09
C GLY A 142 20.32 0.43 1.82
N GLY A 143 20.76 1.24 2.80
CA GLY A 143 21.96 2.06 2.71
C GLY A 143 21.86 3.28 1.77
N LYS A 144 20.71 3.51 1.12
CA LYS A 144 20.47 4.66 0.23
C LYS A 144 19.34 5.53 0.76
N SER A 145 19.63 6.82 0.93
CA SER A 145 18.64 7.78 1.43
C SER A 145 17.66 8.23 0.34
N CYS A 146 16.39 8.36 0.72
CA CYS A 146 15.33 8.95 -0.08
C CYS A 146 14.47 9.88 0.78
N ARG A 147 13.64 10.72 0.14
CA ARG A 147 12.56 11.41 0.84
C ARG A 147 11.43 10.42 1.09
N LEU A 148 10.94 10.36 2.32
CA LEU A 148 9.79 9.53 2.70
C LEU A 148 8.75 10.40 3.39
N LYS A 149 7.52 10.38 2.89
CA LYS A 149 6.33 10.91 3.58
C LYS A 149 5.38 9.75 3.84
N ARG A 150 4.95 9.58 5.09
CA ARG A 150 3.97 8.57 5.48
C ARG A 150 2.61 9.23 5.62
N LEU A 151 1.62 8.71 4.89
CA LEU A 151 0.21 9.09 4.98
C LEU A 151 -0.58 7.92 5.59
N GLY A 152 -1.40 8.24 6.58
CA GLY A 152 -2.21 7.30 7.33
C GLY A 152 -2.75 7.98 8.58
N LEU A 153 -3.39 7.23 9.47
CA LEU A 153 -3.88 7.78 10.73
C LEU A 153 -2.70 8.19 11.62
N PRO A 154 -2.70 9.40 12.20
CA PRO A 154 -1.75 9.76 13.23
C PRO A 154 -2.00 8.95 14.51
N ASP A 155 -1.11 9.08 15.49
CA ASP A 155 -1.20 8.36 16.77
C ASP A 155 -2.28 8.93 17.68
N THR A 156 -3.54 8.71 17.30
CA THR A 156 -4.74 9.19 17.99
C THR A 156 -5.92 8.29 17.66
N PHE A 157 -6.98 8.38 18.46
CA PHE A 157 -8.25 7.78 18.12
C PHE A 157 -8.94 8.57 17.01
N ALA A 158 -9.51 7.85 16.04
CA ALA A 158 -10.36 8.44 15.03
C ALA A 158 -11.69 8.90 15.65
N ILE A 159 -12.18 10.06 15.24
CA ILE A 159 -13.56 10.47 15.53
C ILE A 159 -14.55 9.62 14.73
N VAL A 160 -15.82 9.66 15.12
CA VAL A 160 -16.90 9.00 14.36
C VAL A 160 -17.27 9.87 13.16
N GLY A 161 -17.23 9.30 11.97
CA GLY A 161 -17.58 9.99 10.73
C GLY A 161 -17.59 9.05 9.53
N ILE A 162 -17.95 9.62 8.38
CA ILE A 162 -17.86 8.95 7.08
C ILE A 162 -16.38 8.87 6.68
N THR A 163 -15.94 7.74 6.11
CA THR A 163 -14.54 7.46 5.83
C THR A 163 -13.84 8.57 5.05
N GLU A 164 -14.50 9.10 4.02
CA GLU A 164 -14.00 10.18 3.16
C GLU A 164 -13.77 11.49 3.93
N ASP A 165 -14.69 11.83 4.85
CA ASP A 165 -14.52 12.99 5.73
C ASP A 165 -13.35 12.80 6.69
N LEU A 166 -13.18 11.59 7.22
CA LEU A 166 -12.08 11.28 8.12
C LEU A 166 -10.72 11.39 7.41
N TYR A 167 -10.60 10.94 6.15
CA TYR A 167 -9.35 11.12 5.38
C TYR A 167 -9.00 12.59 5.13
N ASN A 168 -9.99 13.48 5.04
CA ASN A 168 -9.72 14.92 4.91
C ASN A 168 -9.21 15.54 6.22
N ILE A 169 -9.62 14.99 7.36
CA ILE A 169 -9.22 15.44 8.71
C ILE A 169 -7.82 14.94 9.06
N TYR A 170 -7.52 13.67 8.76
CA TYR A 170 -6.27 13.01 9.11
C TYR A 170 -5.30 12.99 7.91
N LYS A 171 -4.27 13.86 7.94
CA LYS A 171 -3.28 14.07 6.86
C LYS A 171 -1.87 13.57 7.20
#